data_AF-A0A7V3J022-F1
#
_entry.id   AF-A0A7V3J022-F1
#
_cell.length_a   1.000
_cell.length_b   1.000
_cell.length_c   1.000
_cell.angle_alpha   90.00
_cell.angle_beta   90.00
_cell.angle_gamma   90.00
#
_symmetry.space_group_name_H-M   'P 1'
#
loop_
_entity.id
_entity.type
_entity.pdbx_description
1 polymer ?
#
loop_
_entity_poly.entity_id
_entity_poly.type
_entity_poly.pdbx_seq_one_letter_code
_entity_poly.pdbx_strand_id
1 'polypeptide(L)'
;MSRVYNGARLVEALRGISATLEQCAWQSVAEAIEHTTALAGARGHSGDAGWILPVIVGGDDITVVLHGGYAFEFTVALSQRFEHLVNQSPLIAEALAGIAEARRTWRGQQVTTPLRVTLANGLVFTKPHHPFSNSVDLATQLMTSAKSLKPHGVSAIDVHVLRETALRSLDALRESLHAVGADSRPIRLWAGPIALAHDLPTELRERGVDRIREAMTLIARPASAPLGESDAPSIPSAVLHDLREALLAEHAPQARVDAVSSRARTIAEGRPYADALSTLLSDHLAVVDDANSFCRLLTAANLCDVEWGTAVGRRRRNPTPSVVTDD
;
A
#
# COMPACT_ATOMS: atom_id res chain seq x y z
N MET A 1 21.16 33.62 10.40
CA MET A 1 20.58 34.93 10.78
C MET A 1 19.12 34.68 11.15
N SER A 2 18.66 34.89 12.39
CA SER A 2 17.25 34.58 12.70
C SER A 2 16.33 35.55 11.94
N ARG A 3 15.53 35.04 10.99
CA ARG A 3 14.49 35.85 10.31
C ARG A 3 13.43 36.23 11.34
N VAL A 4 13.47 37.46 11.82
CA VAL A 4 12.40 38.01 12.66
C VAL A 4 11.29 38.49 11.74
N TYR A 5 10.21 37.70 11.66
CA TYR A 5 8.99 38.13 11.00
C TYR A 5 8.23 39.08 11.93
N ASN A 6 7.73 40.20 11.41
CA ASN A 6 6.68 40.95 12.11
C ASN A 6 5.36 40.16 12.03
N GLY A 7 4.38 40.48 12.88
CA GLY A 7 3.12 39.71 12.97
C GLY A 7 2.40 39.53 11.62
N ALA A 8 2.35 40.58 10.80
CA ALA A 8 1.71 40.52 9.48
C ALA A 8 2.45 39.61 8.49
N ARG A 9 3.79 39.69 8.44
CA ARG A 9 4.61 38.85 7.54
C ARG A 9 4.61 37.39 7.96
N LEU A 10 4.54 37.11 9.26
CA LEU A 10 4.41 35.73 9.76
C LEU A 10 3.07 35.13 9.33
N VAL A 11 1.98 35.87 9.54
CA VAL A 11 0.63 35.44 9.13
C VAL A 11 0.56 35.17 7.64
N GLU A 12 1.15 36.04 6.81
CA GLU A 12 1.15 35.85 5.36
C GLU A 12 1.98 34.64 4.93
N ALA A 13 3.15 34.41 5.54
CA ALA A 13 3.96 33.23 5.27
C ALA A 13 3.22 31.92 5.63
N LEU A 14 2.59 31.87 6.81
CA LEU A 14 1.82 30.71 7.25
C LEU A 14 0.59 30.47 6.35
N ARG A 15 -0.10 31.54 5.95
CA ARG A 15 -1.22 31.47 5.00
C ARG A 15 -0.78 30.91 3.66
N GLY A 16 0.34 31.39 3.11
CA GLY A 16 0.88 30.89 1.85
C GLY A 16 1.23 29.39 1.93
N ILE A 17 1.85 28.94 3.03
CA ILE A 17 2.15 27.52 3.24
C ILE A 17 0.87 26.70 3.30
N SER A 18 -0.11 27.13 4.10
CA SER A 18 -1.40 26.44 4.23
C SER A 18 -2.13 26.33 2.89
N ALA A 19 -2.22 27.42 2.13
CA ALA A 19 -2.86 27.44 0.82
C ALA A 19 -2.13 26.54 -0.19
N THR A 20 -0.79 26.49 -0.13
CA THR A 20 0.02 25.60 -0.97
C THR A 20 -0.26 24.14 -0.65
N LEU A 21 -0.29 23.76 0.64
CA LEU A 21 -0.58 22.40 1.06
C LEU A 21 -1.97 21.96 0.60
N GLU A 22 -2.98 22.81 0.81
CA GLU A 22 -4.35 22.55 0.39
C GLU A 22 -4.46 22.40 -1.14
N GLN A 23 -3.81 23.27 -1.91
CA GLN A 23 -3.78 23.15 -3.38
C GLN A 23 -3.11 21.85 -3.81
N CYS A 24 -1.96 21.49 -3.22
CA CYS A 24 -1.28 20.23 -3.53
C CYS A 24 -2.13 19.01 -3.17
N ALA A 25 -2.89 19.04 -2.07
CA ALA A 25 -3.78 17.96 -1.66
C ALA A 25 -4.93 17.75 -2.65
N TRP A 26 -5.62 18.82 -3.04
CA TRP A 26 -6.70 18.73 -4.03
C TRP A 26 -6.20 18.28 -5.40
N GLN A 27 -5.09 18.85 -5.85
CA GLN A 27 -4.50 18.50 -7.14
C GLN A 27 -4.00 17.05 -7.16
N SER A 28 -3.36 16.57 -6.08
CA SER A 28 -2.90 15.17 -6.01
C SER A 28 -4.05 14.18 -6.02
N VAL A 29 -5.18 14.49 -5.36
CA VAL A 29 -6.40 13.67 -5.42
C VAL A 29 -6.94 13.61 -6.85
N ALA A 30 -7.06 14.76 -7.52
CA ALA A 30 -7.58 14.82 -8.90
C ALA A 30 -6.70 14.01 -9.87
N GLU A 31 -5.39 14.21 -9.84
CA GLU A 31 -4.46 13.50 -10.72
C GLU A 31 -4.35 12.00 -10.39
N ALA A 32 -4.49 11.62 -9.12
CA ALA A 32 -4.56 10.21 -8.73
C ALA A 32 -5.84 9.53 -9.24
N ILE A 33 -6.98 10.24 -9.28
CA ILE A 33 -8.21 9.75 -9.91
C ILE A 33 -7.99 9.49 -11.39
N GLU A 34 -7.41 10.44 -12.12
CA GLU A 34 -7.14 10.32 -13.55
C GLU A 34 -6.20 9.15 -13.84
N HIS A 35 -5.06 9.08 -13.13
CA HIS A 35 -4.07 8.01 -13.30
C HIS A 35 -4.67 6.63 -13.01
N THR A 36 -5.38 6.46 -11.89
CA THR A 36 -5.95 5.17 -11.51
C THR A 36 -7.09 4.76 -12.43
N THR A 37 -7.90 5.71 -12.92
CA THR A 37 -8.93 5.43 -13.93
C THR A 37 -8.32 4.98 -15.24
N ALA A 38 -7.25 5.62 -15.71
CA ALA A 38 -6.52 5.22 -16.91
C ALA A 38 -5.91 3.81 -16.76
N LEU A 39 -5.30 3.52 -15.60
CA LEU A 39 -4.74 2.21 -15.29
C LEU A 39 -5.81 1.11 -15.27
N ALA A 40 -6.96 1.38 -14.66
CA ALA A 40 -8.09 0.45 -14.64
C ALA A 40 -8.65 0.19 -16.05
N GLY A 41 -8.78 1.25 -16.87
CA GLY A 41 -9.19 1.16 -18.27
C GLY A 41 -8.21 0.30 -19.09
N ALA A 42 -6.91 0.51 -18.91
CA ALA A 42 -5.89 -0.33 -19.54
C ALA A 42 -6.03 -1.81 -19.14
N ARG A 43 -6.41 -2.08 -17.89
CA ARG A 43 -6.70 -3.43 -17.33
C ARG A 43 -8.05 -4.02 -17.74
N GLY A 44 -8.79 -3.39 -18.65
CA GLY A 44 -10.08 -3.88 -19.13
C GLY A 44 -11.21 -3.76 -18.11
N HIS A 45 -11.05 -2.94 -17.07
CA HIS A 45 -12.14 -2.54 -16.20
C HIS A 45 -12.79 -1.31 -16.84
N SER A 46 -14.04 -1.45 -17.29
CA SER A 46 -14.86 -0.30 -17.67
C SER A 46 -14.98 0.60 -16.44
N GLY A 47 -14.53 1.85 -16.55
CA GLY A 47 -14.43 2.78 -15.43
C GLY A 47 -15.77 2.96 -14.73
N ASP A 48 -15.95 2.28 -13.60
CA ASP A 48 -17.14 2.39 -12.78
C ASP A 48 -17.19 3.81 -12.20
N ALA A 49 -18.12 4.65 -12.65
CA ALA A 49 -18.32 5.94 -12.01
C ALA A 49 -18.63 5.75 -10.52
N GLY A 50 -18.10 6.63 -9.66
CA GLY A 50 -18.37 6.59 -8.22
C GLY A 50 -17.53 5.59 -7.42
N TRP A 51 -16.34 5.21 -7.90
CA TRP A 51 -15.39 4.38 -7.14
C TRP A 51 -14.70 5.12 -5.98
N ILE A 52 -14.92 6.44 -5.82
CA ILE A 52 -14.34 7.28 -4.77
C ILE A 52 -15.40 8.21 -4.17
N LEU A 53 -15.36 8.35 -2.84
CA LEU A 53 -16.13 9.31 -2.06
C LEU A 53 -15.17 10.08 -1.13
N PRO A 54 -14.85 11.35 -1.43
CA PRO A 54 -14.09 12.19 -0.52
C PRO A 54 -14.89 12.50 0.74
N VAL A 55 -14.31 12.23 1.91
CA VAL A 55 -14.89 12.58 3.22
C VAL A 55 -14.25 13.85 3.74
N ILE A 56 -12.91 13.91 3.70
CA ILE A 56 -12.11 15.08 4.08
C ILE A 56 -10.98 15.22 3.04
N VAL A 57 -10.85 16.39 2.45
CA VAL A 57 -9.68 16.81 1.67
C VAL A 57 -9.40 18.25 2.06
N GLY A 58 -8.45 18.46 2.96
CA GLY A 58 -8.20 19.80 3.49
C GLY A 58 -6.88 19.89 4.25
N GLY A 59 -6.15 20.98 4.04
CA GLY A 59 -4.78 21.10 4.54
C GLY A 59 -3.92 19.96 4.01
N ASP A 60 -3.35 19.18 4.91
CA ASP A 60 -2.57 17.97 4.64
C ASP A 60 -3.32 16.66 4.96
N ASP A 61 -4.54 16.74 5.51
CA ASP A 61 -5.35 15.58 5.88
C ASP A 61 -6.30 15.16 4.74
N ILE A 62 -6.20 13.88 4.37
CA ILE A 62 -7.02 13.28 3.30
C ILE A 62 -7.67 12.01 3.85
N THR A 63 -9.00 11.96 3.82
CA THR A 63 -9.82 10.78 4.13
C THR A 63 -10.81 10.56 3.00
N VAL A 64 -10.72 9.40 2.37
CA VAL A 64 -11.57 9.00 1.24
C VAL A 64 -12.10 7.58 1.46
N VAL A 65 -13.32 7.32 1.01
CA VAL A 65 -13.85 5.96 0.88
C VAL A 65 -13.69 5.53 -0.57
N LEU A 66 -13.13 4.34 -0.78
CA LEU A 66 -12.72 3.86 -2.10
C LEU A 66 -13.34 2.48 -2.37
N HIS A 67 -13.72 2.24 -3.62
CA HIS A 67 -13.97 0.89 -4.09
C HIS A 67 -12.66 0.10 -4.04
N GLY A 68 -12.72 -1.11 -3.48
CA GLY A 68 -11.52 -1.91 -3.18
C GLY A 68 -10.61 -2.13 -4.39
N GLY A 69 -11.20 -2.32 -5.59
CA GLY A 69 -10.46 -2.53 -6.84
C GLY A 69 -9.54 -1.38 -7.28
N TYR A 70 -9.70 -0.18 -6.71
CA TYR A 70 -8.93 1.00 -7.08
C TYR A 70 -8.04 1.50 -5.94
N ALA A 71 -8.29 1.05 -4.70
CA ALA A 71 -7.83 1.75 -3.51
C ALA A 71 -6.31 1.72 -3.33
N PHE A 72 -5.66 0.59 -3.61
CA PHE A 72 -4.20 0.47 -3.46
C PHE A 72 -3.48 1.39 -4.45
N GLU A 73 -3.76 1.25 -5.76
CA GLU A 73 -3.11 2.06 -6.79
C GLU A 73 -3.45 3.55 -6.70
N PHE A 74 -4.69 3.90 -6.31
CA PHE A 74 -5.04 5.29 -5.98
C PHE A 74 -4.18 5.84 -4.85
N THR A 75 -4.01 5.10 -3.75
CA THR A 75 -3.23 5.59 -2.59
C THR A 75 -1.75 5.76 -2.96
N VAL A 76 -1.20 4.86 -3.79
CA VAL A 76 0.17 4.99 -4.31
C VAL A 76 0.30 6.24 -5.18
N ALA A 77 -0.58 6.42 -6.17
CA ALA A 77 -0.56 7.57 -7.08
C ALA A 77 -0.75 8.90 -6.33
N LEU A 78 -1.70 8.95 -5.38
CA LEU A 78 -1.93 10.10 -4.50
C LEU A 78 -0.65 10.50 -3.76
N SER A 79 0.02 9.52 -3.13
CA SER A 79 1.22 9.75 -2.33
C SER A 79 2.37 10.28 -3.17
N GLN A 80 2.62 9.64 -4.30
CA GLN A 80 3.68 10.02 -5.23
C GLN A 80 3.43 11.42 -5.79
N ARG A 81 2.18 11.72 -6.17
CA ARG A 81 1.84 13.01 -6.75
C ARG A 81 1.87 14.14 -5.72
N PHE A 82 1.32 13.92 -4.54
CA PHE A 82 1.38 14.89 -3.46
C PHE A 82 2.83 15.22 -3.10
N GLU A 83 3.67 14.19 -2.88
CA GLU A 83 5.09 14.38 -2.57
C GLU A 83 5.80 15.17 -3.67
N HIS A 84 5.51 14.88 -4.94
CA HIS A 84 6.07 15.63 -6.06
C HIS A 84 5.66 17.10 -6.04
N LEU A 85 4.35 17.39 -5.98
CA LEU A 85 3.82 18.75 -6.03
C LEU A 85 4.30 19.61 -4.87
N VAL A 86 4.23 19.09 -3.65
CA VAL A 86 4.55 19.86 -2.45
C VAL A 86 6.04 20.20 -2.36
N ASN A 87 6.92 19.27 -2.74
CA ASN A 87 8.37 19.48 -2.66
C ASN A 87 8.92 20.27 -3.86
N GLN A 88 8.13 20.48 -4.91
CA GLN A 88 8.47 21.41 -5.99
C GLN A 88 8.10 22.86 -5.68
N SER A 89 7.30 23.11 -4.65
CA SER A 89 6.94 24.47 -4.26
C SER A 89 8.16 25.22 -3.70
N PRO A 90 8.56 26.36 -4.29
CA PRO A 90 9.64 27.18 -3.75
C PRO A 90 9.34 27.66 -2.32
N LEU A 91 8.07 27.96 -2.02
CA LEU A 91 7.65 28.41 -0.70
C LEU A 91 7.88 27.34 0.38
N ILE A 92 7.53 26.08 0.08
CA ILE A 92 7.77 24.95 0.99
C ILE A 92 9.27 24.69 1.12
N ALA A 93 10.00 24.69 0.01
CA ALA A 93 11.46 24.50 0.03
C ALA A 93 12.18 25.57 0.88
N GLU A 94 11.80 26.85 0.73
CA GLU A 94 12.32 27.94 1.54
C GLU A 94 11.95 27.78 3.03
N ALA A 95 10.73 27.35 3.33
CA ALA A 95 10.29 27.10 4.71
C ALA A 95 11.12 25.97 5.35
N LEU A 96 11.29 24.84 4.66
CA LEU A 96 12.10 23.72 5.13
C LEU A 96 13.57 24.11 5.34
N ALA A 97 14.16 24.87 4.41
CA ALA A 97 15.51 25.40 4.53
C ALA A 97 15.66 26.34 5.75
N GLY A 98 14.67 27.21 5.98
CA GLY A 98 14.63 28.08 7.15
C GLY A 98 14.56 27.31 8.47
N ILE A 99 13.76 26.25 8.55
CA ILE A 99 13.69 25.37 9.72
C ILE A 99 15.03 24.65 9.92
N ALA A 100 15.66 24.17 8.85
CA ALA A 100 16.96 23.51 8.90
C ALA A 100 18.08 24.46 9.37
N GLU A 101 18.08 25.73 8.95
CA GLU A 101 19.03 26.74 9.44
C GLU A 101 18.81 27.04 10.92
N ALA A 102 17.55 27.27 11.33
CA ALA A 102 17.19 27.56 12.72
C ALA A 102 17.57 26.40 13.65
N ARG A 103 17.46 25.15 13.20
CA ARG A 103 17.86 23.98 14.00
C ARG A 103 19.33 24.01 14.42
N ARG A 104 20.25 24.53 13.59
CA ARG A 104 21.69 24.60 13.94
C ARG A 104 21.94 25.42 15.20
N THR A 105 21.03 26.32 15.57
CA THR A 105 21.14 27.18 16.75
C THR A 105 20.33 26.66 17.94
N TRP A 106 19.40 25.72 17.74
CA TRP A 106 18.60 25.11 18.80
C TRP A 106 19.41 24.03 19.54
N ARG A 107 20.07 24.41 20.64
CA ARG A 107 20.79 23.46 21.50
C ARG A 107 19.80 22.60 22.29
N GLY A 108 19.95 21.27 22.22
CA GLY A 108 19.37 20.34 23.20
C GLY A 108 18.00 19.73 22.88
N GLN A 109 17.41 19.96 21.70
CA GLN A 109 16.18 19.28 21.29
C GLN A 109 16.43 18.36 20.08
N GLN A 110 16.07 17.09 20.20
CA GLN A 110 15.95 16.17 19.06
C GLN A 110 14.73 16.59 18.22
N VAL A 111 14.87 17.66 17.45
CA VAL A 111 13.86 18.04 16.46
C VAL A 111 14.13 17.24 15.20
N THR A 112 13.21 16.33 14.86
CA THR A 112 13.17 15.65 13.55
C THR A 112 12.66 16.64 12.51
N THR A 113 13.49 17.58 12.10
CA THR A 113 13.13 18.49 11.00
C THR A 113 12.97 17.67 9.71
N PRO A 114 11.78 17.66 9.10
CA PRO A 114 11.60 16.99 7.82
C PRO A 114 12.48 17.67 6.77
N LEU A 115 13.27 16.88 6.03
CA LEU A 115 14.03 17.38 4.87
C LEU A 115 13.12 17.58 3.65
N ARG A 116 11.98 16.88 3.65
CA ARG A 116 10.98 16.80 2.58
C ARG A 116 9.62 16.59 3.24
N VAL A 117 8.56 17.02 2.56
CA VAL A 117 7.18 16.71 2.97
C VAL A 117 6.78 15.38 2.33
N THR A 118 6.21 14.47 3.11
CA THR A 118 5.80 13.13 2.66
C THR A 118 4.41 12.79 3.20
N LEU A 119 3.75 11.79 2.62
CA LEU A 119 2.49 11.25 3.13
C LEU A 119 2.69 9.90 3.82
N ALA A 120 2.05 9.75 4.97
CA ALA A 120 1.88 8.45 5.63
C ALA A 120 0.41 8.05 5.50
N ASN A 121 0.17 6.88 4.93
CA ASN A 121 -1.16 6.43 4.57
C ASN A 121 -1.53 5.16 5.36
N GLY A 122 -2.77 5.08 5.79
CA GLY A 122 -3.35 3.85 6.30
C GLY A 122 -4.49 3.41 5.40
N LEU A 123 -4.39 2.21 4.84
CA LEU A 123 -5.40 1.66 3.94
C LEU A 123 -6.01 0.39 4.54
N VAL A 124 -7.31 0.44 4.84
CA VAL A 124 -8.05 -0.73 5.31
C VAL A 124 -9.13 -1.10 4.30
N PHE A 125 -9.21 -2.39 4.00
CA PHE A 125 -10.34 -2.95 3.26
C PHE A 125 -11.30 -3.62 4.24
N THR A 126 -12.54 -3.17 4.25
CA THR A 126 -13.60 -3.70 5.11
C THR A 126 -14.82 -4.10 4.29
N LYS A 127 -15.70 -4.92 4.87
CA LYS A 127 -16.98 -5.26 4.23
C LYS A 127 -17.90 -4.03 4.22
N PRO A 128 -18.84 -3.91 3.26
CA PRO A 128 -19.72 -2.74 3.14
C PRO A 128 -20.52 -2.37 4.40
N HIS A 129 -20.84 -3.34 5.25
CA HIS A 129 -21.59 -3.14 6.51
C HIS A 129 -20.69 -3.01 7.74
N HIS A 130 -19.37 -2.96 7.59
CA HIS A 130 -18.46 -2.74 8.70
C HIS A 130 -18.62 -1.29 9.20
N PRO A 131 -18.68 -1.05 10.53
CA PRO A 131 -18.86 0.30 11.05
C PRO A 131 -17.81 1.27 10.54
N PHE A 132 -18.26 2.44 10.08
CA PHE A 132 -17.38 3.45 9.48
C PHE A 132 -16.33 3.96 10.48
N SER A 133 -16.74 4.27 11.72
CA SER A 133 -15.83 4.70 12.78
C SER A 133 -14.68 3.73 13.03
N ASN A 134 -14.98 2.42 13.07
CA ASN A 134 -13.97 1.38 13.26
C ASN A 134 -13.01 1.26 12.07
N SER A 135 -13.50 1.45 10.84
CA SER A 135 -12.64 1.52 9.65
C SER A 135 -11.66 2.70 9.74
N VAL A 136 -12.14 3.88 10.15
CA VAL A 136 -11.31 5.08 10.32
C VAL A 136 -10.26 4.90 11.42
N ASP A 137 -10.65 4.31 12.56
CA ASP A 137 -9.73 4.03 13.67
C ASP A 137 -8.62 3.05 13.24
N LEU A 138 -8.98 2.02 12.49
CA LEU A 138 -8.02 1.04 11.99
C LEU A 138 -7.10 1.63 10.92
N ALA A 139 -7.64 2.45 10.00
CA ALA A 139 -6.84 3.21 9.04
C ALA A 139 -5.87 4.17 9.76
N THR A 140 -6.28 4.80 10.85
CA THR A 140 -5.40 5.68 11.65
C THR A 140 -4.27 4.92 12.33
N GLN A 141 -4.54 3.71 12.83
CA GLN A 141 -3.51 2.83 13.39
C GLN A 141 -2.50 2.38 12.32
N LEU A 142 -2.98 2.04 11.11
CA LEU A 142 -2.12 1.73 9.96
C LEU A 142 -1.28 2.94 9.53
N MET A 143 -1.88 4.14 9.46
CA MET A 143 -1.14 5.38 9.20
C MET A 143 -0.04 5.61 10.25
N THR A 144 -0.33 5.32 11.53
CA THR A 144 0.66 5.43 12.60
C THR A 144 1.82 4.45 12.38
N SER A 145 1.54 3.22 11.92
CA SER A 145 2.58 2.28 11.50
C SER A 145 3.39 2.82 10.32
N ALA A 146 2.75 3.38 9.29
CA ALA A 146 3.41 3.98 8.14
C ALA A 146 4.35 5.14 8.52
N LYS A 147 3.99 5.93 9.54
CA LYS A 147 4.83 7.02 10.08
C LYS A 147 6.18 6.52 10.64
N SER A 148 6.36 5.22 10.90
CA SER A 148 7.67 4.67 11.28
C SER A 148 8.74 4.86 10.21
N LEU A 149 8.36 5.03 8.93
CA LEU A 149 9.30 5.33 7.84
C LEU A 149 9.60 6.83 7.65
N LYS A 150 8.98 7.72 8.43
CA LYS A 150 9.20 9.18 8.38
C LYS A 150 10.68 9.59 8.47
N PRO A 151 11.54 8.95 9.31
CA PRO A 151 12.95 9.31 9.40
C PRO A 151 13.73 9.17 8.08
N HIS A 152 13.27 8.32 7.16
CA HIS A 152 13.89 8.13 5.85
C HIS A 152 13.42 9.14 4.80
N GLY A 153 12.45 10.01 5.13
CA GLY A 153 11.98 11.05 4.21
C GLY A 153 11.25 10.51 2.98
N VAL A 154 10.56 9.38 3.12
CA VAL A 154 9.76 8.76 2.05
C VAL A 154 8.27 8.73 2.42
N SER A 155 7.39 8.85 1.42
CA SER A 155 5.98 8.52 1.60
C SER A 155 5.79 7.01 1.81
N ALA A 156 4.81 6.63 2.62
CA ALA A 156 4.60 5.24 3.01
C ALA A 156 3.12 4.90 3.15
N ILE A 157 2.80 3.61 3.06
CA ILE A 157 1.48 3.05 3.31
C ILE A 157 1.60 1.80 4.19
N ASP A 158 0.69 1.65 5.14
CA ASP A 158 0.42 0.35 5.74
C ASP A 158 -1.00 -0.08 5.37
N VAL A 159 -1.18 -1.38 5.12
CA VAL A 159 -2.39 -1.93 4.53
C VAL A 159 -2.87 -3.17 5.26
N HIS A 160 -4.18 -3.28 5.44
CA HIS A 160 -4.81 -4.47 6.00
C HIS A 160 -6.14 -4.78 5.32
N VAL A 161 -6.37 -6.06 4.98
CA VAL A 161 -7.64 -6.55 4.46
C VAL A 161 -8.37 -7.27 5.60
N LEU A 162 -9.38 -6.61 6.17
CA LEU A 162 -10.14 -7.15 7.29
C LEU A 162 -11.15 -8.20 6.80
N ARG A 163 -10.87 -9.47 7.07
CA ARG A 163 -11.73 -10.59 6.68
C ARG A 163 -12.81 -10.92 7.73
N GLU A 164 -12.51 -10.66 8.99
CA GLU A 164 -13.39 -10.92 10.12
C GLU A 164 -14.37 -9.77 10.39
N THR A 165 -15.43 -10.06 11.12
CA THR A 165 -16.43 -9.05 11.54
C THR A 165 -16.14 -8.47 12.92
N ALA A 166 -15.14 -9.02 13.64
CA ALA A 166 -14.79 -8.58 14.98
C ALA A 166 -14.21 -7.15 14.96
N LEU A 167 -14.57 -6.36 15.96
CA LEU A 167 -14.05 -5.01 16.16
C LEU A 167 -12.82 -5.11 17.06
N ARG A 168 -11.63 -5.09 16.47
CA ARG A 168 -10.35 -5.25 17.17
C ARG A 168 -9.37 -4.16 16.77
N SER A 169 -8.40 -3.87 17.64
CA SER A 169 -7.26 -3.03 17.29
C SER A 169 -6.35 -3.72 16.27
N LEU A 170 -5.52 -2.93 15.58
CA LEU A 170 -4.52 -3.44 14.65
C LEU A 170 -3.56 -4.43 15.33
N ASP A 171 -3.14 -4.15 16.56
CA ASP A 171 -2.23 -5.02 17.31
C ASP A 171 -2.87 -6.38 17.58
N ALA A 172 -4.13 -6.39 18.01
CA ALA A 172 -4.87 -7.64 18.23
C ALA A 172 -5.06 -8.42 16.92
N LEU A 173 -5.35 -7.74 15.81
CA LEU A 173 -5.43 -8.37 14.47
C LEU A 173 -4.10 -8.98 14.04
N ARG A 174 -2.98 -8.35 14.40
CA ARG A 174 -1.62 -8.79 14.02
C ARG A 174 -1.00 -9.78 14.99
N GLU A 175 -1.53 -9.94 16.19
CA GLU A 175 -1.02 -10.88 17.20
C GLU A 175 -0.88 -12.30 16.63
N SER A 176 -1.91 -12.79 15.94
CA SER A 176 -1.92 -14.12 15.31
C SER A 176 -1.18 -14.19 13.97
N LEU A 177 -0.65 -13.08 13.45
CA LEU A 177 -0.01 -13.00 12.13
C LEU A 177 1.51 -13.15 12.22
N HIS A 178 1.98 -14.20 12.89
CA HIS A 178 3.40 -14.48 13.05
C HIS A 178 3.72 -15.94 12.69
N ALA A 179 4.88 -16.15 12.07
CA ALA A 179 5.47 -17.45 11.81
C ALA A 179 6.93 -17.47 12.25
N VAL A 180 7.59 -18.63 12.16
CA VAL A 180 9.00 -18.79 12.55
C VAL A 180 9.85 -19.09 11.32
N GLY A 181 10.92 -18.30 11.15
CA GLY A 181 11.90 -18.46 10.09
C GLY A 181 12.89 -19.60 10.34
N ALA A 182 13.76 -19.84 9.35
CA ALA A 182 14.78 -20.88 9.39
C ALA A 182 15.66 -20.84 10.64
N ASP A 183 16.05 -19.63 11.03
CA ASP A 183 16.94 -19.30 12.13
C ASP A 183 16.19 -19.03 13.45
N SER A 184 14.94 -19.49 13.55
CA SER A 184 14.05 -19.25 14.68
C SER A 184 13.68 -17.79 14.92
N ARG A 185 13.96 -16.88 13.97
CA ARG A 185 13.48 -15.49 14.07
C ARG A 185 11.98 -15.40 13.80
N PRO A 186 11.25 -14.54 14.52
CA PRO A 186 9.85 -14.28 14.21
C PRO A 186 9.74 -13.59 12.86
N ILE A 187 8.78 -14.02 12.06
CA ILE A 187 8.41 -13.43 10.77
C ILE A 187 7.00 -12.88 10.90
N ARG A 188 6.85 -11.58 10.64
CA ARG A 188 5.54 -10.93 10.56
C ARG A 188 4.86 -11.31 9.25
N LEU A 189 3.61 -11.78 9.30
CA LEU A 189 2.88 -12.26 8.13
C LEU A 189 2.17 -11.15 7.35
N TRP A 190 2.77 -9.95 7.30
CA TRP A 190 2.30 -8.80 6.53
C TRP A 190 3.47 -7.97 6.00
N ALA A 191 3.25 -7.24 4.89
CA ALA A 191 4.29 -6.49 4.21
C ALA A 191 4.61 -5.13 4.86
N GLY A 192 3.60 -4.52 5.49
CA GLY A 192 3.67 -3.13 5.92
C GLY A 192 4.65 -2.84 7.06
N PRO A 193 5.16 -1.59 7.13
CA PRO A 193 4.93 -0.50 6.17
C PRO A 193 5.66 -0.67 4.83
N ILE A 194 5.03 -0.20 3.76
CA ILE A 194 5.50 -0.20 2.37
C ILE A 194 5.90 1.22 1.99
N ALA A 195 7.10 1.40 1.44
CA ALA A 195 7.62 2.68 0.97
C ALA A 195 7.19 2.96 -0.48
N LEU A 196 6.77 4.19 -0.76
CA LEU A 196 6.12 4.58 -2.02
C LEU A 196 6.99 5.46 -2.94
N ALA A 197 8.21 5.80 -2.52
CA ALA A 197 9.12 6.60 -3.33
C ALA A 197 9.74 5.78 -4.48
N HIS A 198 10.06 6.45 -5.59
CA HIS A 198 10.73 5.84 -6.74
C HIS A 198 12.22 5.54 -6.49
N ASP A 199 12.90 6.41 -5.74
CA ASP A 199 14.31 6.24 -5.40
C ASP A 199 14.42 6.00 -3.89
N LEU A 200 14.48 4.72 -3.51
CA LEU A 200 14.52 4.31 -2.11
C LEU A 200 15.97 4.16 -1.63
N PRO A 201 16.27 4.65 -0.41
CA PRO A 201 17.51 4.29 0.27
C PRO A 201 17.70 2.77 0.29
N THR A 202 18.96 2.32 0.29
CA THR A 202 19.30 0.89 0.23
C THR A 202 18.60 0.09 1.33
N GLU A 203 18.50 0.65 2.53
CA GLU A 203 17.84 0.04 3.69
C GLU A 203 16.31 -0.15 3.51
N LEU A 204 15.67 0.57 2.59
CA LEU A 204 14.24 0.50 2.32
C LEU A 204 13.88 -0.23 1.02
N ARG A 205 14.86 -0.72 0.25
CA ARG A 205 14.60 -1.40 -1.04
C ARG A 205 13.63 -2.55 -0.91
N GLU A 206 13.79 -3.37 0.13
CA GLU A 206 12.88 -4.49 0.40
C GLU A 206 11.47 -4.04 0.83
N ARG A 207 11.28 -2.77 1.22
CA ARG A 207 9.96 -2.23 1.57
C ARG A 207 9.29 -1.50 0.41
N GLY A 208 9.92 -1.42 -0.76
CA GLY A 208 9.39 -0.67 -1.89
C GLY A 208 8.09 -1.22 -2.46
N VAL A 209 7.24 -0.32 -2.94
CA VAL A 209 5.97 -0.64 -3.60
C VAL A 209 6.15 -1.58 -4.81
N ASP A 210 7.28 -1.52 -5.49
CA ASP A 210 7.56 -2.39 -6.64
C ASP A 210 7.70 -3.86 -6.22
N ARG A 211 8.22 -4.13 -5.01
CA ARG A 211 8.35 -5.50 -4.49
C ARG A 211 7.00 -6.13 -4.13
N ILE A 212 6.01 -5.34 -3.73
CA ILE A 212 4.65 -5.86 -3.53
C ILE A 212 3.94 -6.06 -4.87
N ARG A 213 4.14 -5.16 -5.85
CA ARG A 213 3.59 -5.31 -7.21
C ARG A 213 4.17 -6.52 -7.96
N GLU A 214 5.46 -6.80 -7.77
CA GLU A 214 6.11 -8.01 -8.27
C GLU A 214 5.45 -9.28 -7.72
N ALA A 215 5.26 -9.35 -6.39
CA ALA A 215 4.54 -10.45 -5.76
C ALA A 215 3.11 -10.60 -6.30
N MET A 216 2.39 -9.48 -6.47
CA MET A 216 1.05 -9.48 -7.05
C MET A 216 1.06 -10.01 -8.49
N THR A 217 2.05 -9.65 -9.29
CA THR A 217 2.19 -10.10 -10.69
C THR A 217 2.45 -11.61 -10.80
N LEU A 218 3.23 -12.17 -9.87
CA LEU A 218 3.45 -13.63 -9.77
C LEU A 218 2.17 -14.37 -9.36
N ILE A 219 1.36 -13.76 -8.49
CA ILE A 219 0.11 -14.34 -7.97
C ILE A 219 -0.99 -14.32 -9.01
N ALA A 220 -1.27 -13.16 -9.59
CA ALA A 220 -2.30 -13.03 -10.60
C ALA A 220 -1.90 -12.00 -11.66
N ARG A 221 -2.26 -12.32 -12.90
CA ARG A 221 -1.91 -11.51 -14.05
C ARG A 221 -2.86 -10.32 -14.17
N PRO A 222 -2.34 -9.12 -14.47
CA PRO A 222 -3.19 -8.05 -14.96
C PRO A 222 -3.82 -8.51 -16.28
N ALA A 223 -5.13 -8.32 -16.43
CA ALA A 223 -5.90 -8.77 -17.60
C ALA A 223 -5.44 -8.14 -18.94
N SER A 224 -4.52 -7.17 -18.88
CA SER A 224 -3.99 -6.39 -19.99
C SER A 224 -2.56 -6.73 -20.40
N ALA A 225 -1.98 -7.83 -19.89
CA ALA A 225 -0.70 -8.30 -20.40
C ALA A 225 -0.84 -8.60 -21.91
N PRO A 226 -0.02 -7.98 -22.78
CA PRO A 226 -0.12 -8.21 -24.21
C PRO A 226 -0.01 -9.71 -24.53
N LEU A 227 -0.91 -10.20 -25.37
CA LEU A 227 -0.91 -11.57 -25.88
C LEU A 227 0.39 -11.77 -26.68
N GLY A 228 1.42 -12.31 -26.04
CA GLY A 228 2.65 -12.73 -26.73
C GLY A 228 3.96 -12.66 -25.95
N GLU A 229 4.07 -11.92 -24.84
CA GLU A 229 5.41 -11.62 -24.27
C GLU A 229 5.71 -12.17 -22.87
N SER A 230 4.89 -13.07 -22.34
CA SER A 230 5.34 -13.98 -21.29
C SER A 230 4.42 -15.19 -21.25
N ASP A 231 4.96 -16.39 -21.41
CA ASP A 231 4.23 -17.64 -21.23
C ASP A 231 4.20 -18.07 -19.75
N ALA A 232 4.65 -17.20 -18.82
CA ALA A 232 4.77 -17.51 -17.40
C ALA A 232 3.39 -17.76 -16.74
N PRO A 233 3.12 -18.98 -16.26
CA PRO A 233 1.81 -19.34 -15.72
C PRO A 233 1.58 -18.71 -14.34
N SER A 234 0.42 -18.12 -14.12
CA SER A 234 0.03 -17.58 -12.80
C SER A 234 -0.20 -18.69 -11.79
N ILE A 235 0.08 -18.41 -10.51
CA ILE A 235 -0.10 -19.39 -9.43
C ILE A 235 -1.62 -19.63 -9.21
N PRO A 236 -2.09 -20.90 -9.22
CA PRO A 236 -3.51 -21.18 -9.01
C PRO A 236 -4.00 -20.73 -7.63
N SER A 237 -5.24 -20.23 -7.54
CA SER A 237 -5.83 -19.79 -6.27
C SER A 237 -5.93 -20.90 -5.21
N ALA A 238 -6.06 -22.16 -5.62
CA ALA A 238 -6.02 -23.30 -4.70
C ALA A 238 -4.65 -23.40 -3.99
N VAL A 239 -3.55 -23.23 -4.73
CA VAL A 239 -2.19 -23.24 -4.15
C VAL A 239 -1.99 -22.07 -3.19
N LEU A 240 -2.51 -20.88 -3.53
CA LEU A 240 -2.44 -19.71 -2.65
C LEU A 240 -3.30 -19.87 -1.40
N HIS A 241 -4.44 -20.55 -1.52
CA HIS A 241 -5.27 -20.91 -0.38
C HIS A 241 -4.53 -21.87 0.55
N ASP A 242 -3.95 -22.94 0.01
CA ASP A 242 -3.18 -23.93 0.80
C ASP A 242 -1.99 -23.28 1.50
N LEU A 243 -1.28 -22.36 0.83
CA LEU A 243 -0.19 -21.57 1.43
C LEU A 243 -0.69 -20.70 2.58
N ARG A 244 -1.83 -20.02 2.39
CA ARG A 244 -2.42 -19.16 3.41
C ARG A 244 -2.85 -19.97 4.63
N GLU A 245 -3.54 -21.09 4.42
CA GLU A 245 -3.92 -22.01 5.50
C GLU A 245 -2.69 -22.54 6.24
N ALA A 246 -1.66 -22.97 5.51
CA ALA A 246 -0.44 -23.49 6.12
C ALA A 246 0.31 -22.43 6.98
N LEU A 247 0.26 -21.15 6.58
CA LEU A 247 0.90 -20.05 7.31
C LEU A 247 0.05 -19.53 8.48
N LEU A 248 -1.28 -19.67 8.43
CA LEU A 248 -2.21 -19.11 9.41
C LEU A 248 -2.83 -20.13 10.37
N ALA A 249 -2.54 -21.43 10.21
CA ALA A 249 -3.09 -22.49 11.06
C ALA A 249 -2.87 -22.21 12.56
N GLU A 250 -3.74 -22.68 13.45
CA GLU A 250 -3.68 -22.37 14.91
C GLU A 250 -2.37 -22.79 15.61
N HIS A 251 -1.56 -23.65 14.98
CA HIS A 251 -0.21 -24.03 15.43
C HIS A 251 0.91 -23.21 14.74
N ALA A 252 0.57 -22.13 14.03
CA ALA A 252 1.45 -21.26 13.25
C ALA A 252 2.66 -20.66 13.98
N PRO A 253 2.64 -20.36 15.30
CA PRO A 253 3.88 -19.98 15.98
C PRO A 253 4.95 -21.09 15.95
N GLN A 254 4.64 -22.30 15.46
CA GLN A 254 5.59 -23.38 15.17
C GLN A 254 5.66 -23.74 13.67
N ALA A 255 4.83 -23.14 12.81
CA ALA A 255 4.90 -23.35 11.37
C ALA A 255 6.21 -22.72 10.87
N ARG A 256 7.18 -23.59 10.59
CA ARG A 256 8.43 -23.18 9.98
C ARG A 256 8.16 -22.80 8.54
N VAL A 257 8.41 -21.54 8.21
CA VAL A 257 8.21 -20.99 6.87
C VAL A 257 8.94 -21.83 5.81
N ASP A 258 10.10 -22.39 6.15
CA ASP A 258 10.85 -23.31 5.29
C ASP A 258 10.08 -24.59 4.98
N ALA A 259 9.40 -25.18 5.95
CA ALA A 259 8.64 -26.41 5.75
C ALA A 259 7.45 -26.17 4.81
N VAL A 260 6.79 -25.01 4.95
CA VAL A 260 5.74 -24.57 4.03
C VAL A 260 6.32 -24.37 2.62
N SER A 261 7.44 -23.66 2.51
CA SER A 261 8.14 -23.41 1.23
C SER A 261 8.57 -24.70 0.53
N SER A 262 9.24 -25.61 1.24
CA SER A 262 9.69 -26.90 0.70
C SER A 262 8.52 -27.74 0.21
N ARG A 263 7.45 -27.86 1.01
CA ARG A 263 6.26 -28.63 0.61
C ARG A 263 5.59 -28.05 -0.64
N ALA A 264 5.44 -26.73 -0.69
CA ALA A 264 4.83 -26.06 -1.82
C ALA A 264 5.64 -26.25 -3.12
N ARG A 265 6.98 -26.19 -3.02
CA ARG A 265 7.89 -26.47 -4.16
C ARG A 265 7.74 -27.91 -4.65
N THR A 266 7.75 -28.89 -3.75
CA THR A 266 7.58 -30.31 -4.11
C THR A 266 6.24 -30.57 -4.81
N ILE A 267 5.15 -29.98 -4.33
CA ILE A 267 3.82 -30.13 -4.97
C ILE A 267 3.79 -29.48 -6.37
N ALA A 268 4.56 -28.42 -6.57
CA ALA A 268 4.64 -27.71 -7.83
C ALA A 268 5.63 -28.31 -8.83
N GLU A 269 6.43 -29.32 -8.47
CA GLU A 269 7.38 -29.95 -9.39
C GLU A 269 6.68 -30.45 -10.67
N GLY A 270 7.22 -30.07 -11.83
CA GLY A 270 6.66 -30.38 -13.14
C GLY A 270 5.37 -29.62 -13.50
N ARG A 271 4.93 -28.67 -12.67
CA ARG A 271 3.77 -27.82 -12.96
C ARG A 271 4.19 -26.57 -13.75
N PRO A 272 3.30 -26.05 -14.61
CA PRO A 272 3.58 -24.86 -15.42
C PRO A 272 3.94 -23.64 -14.56
N TYR A 273 3.35 -23.49 -13.37
CA TYR A 273 3.58 -22.35 -12.46
C TYR A 273 4.75 -22.55 -11.49
N ALA A 274 5.55 -23.61 -11.62
CA ALA A 274 6.59 -23.98 -10.65
C ALA A 274 7.63 -22.86 -10.45
N ASP A 275 8.09 -22.26 -11.54
CA ASP A 275 9.10 -21.19 -11.50
C ASP A 275 8.54 -19.92 -10.85
N ALA A 276 7.31 -19.52 -11.22
CA ALA A 276 6.65 -18.36 -10.61
C ALA A 276 6.44 -18.56 -9.10
N LEU A 277 6.02 -19.76 -8.68
CA LEU A 277 5.90 -20.11 -7.27
C LEU A 277 7.26 -20.11 -6.58
N SER A 278 8.30 -20.65 -7.23
CA SER A 278 9.66 -20.68 -6.72
C SER A 278 10.18 -19.26 -6.42
N THR A 279 10.01 -18.34 -7.38
CA THR A 279 10.35 -16.92 -7.19
C THR A 279 9.51 -16.29 -6.09
N LEU A 280 8.19 -16.53 -6.07
CA LEU A 280 7.31 -15.98 -5.04
C LEU A 280 7.76 -16.39 -3.63
N LEU A 281 8.07 -17.67 -3.45
CA LEU A 281 8.50 -18.21 -2.15
C LEU A 281 9.91 -17.77 -1.77
N SER A 282 10.83 -17.62 -2.73
CA SER A 282 12.19 -17.16 -2.44
C SER A 282 12.22 -15.69 -2.04
N ASP A 283 11.48 -14.85 -2.76
CA ASP A 283 11.68 -13.41 -2.71
C ASP A 283 10.68 -12.71 -1.79
N HIS A 284 9.54 -13.33 -1.49
CA HIS A 284 8.40 -12.66 -0.83
C HIS A 284 7.86 -13.38 0.41
N LEU A 285 8.31 -14.59 0.72
CA LEU A 285 7.79 -15.35 1.87
C LEU A 285 8.49 -15.01 3.20
N ALA A 286 9.82 -14.92 3.19
CA ALA A 286 10.65 -14.63 4.36
C ALA A 286 11.69 -13.55 4.02
N VAL A 287 11.22 -12.32 3.99
CA VAL A 287 12.05 -11.14 3.70
C VAL A 287 12.71 -10.69 4.98
N VAL A 288 14.01 -10.39 4.92
CA VAL A 288 14.76 -9.80 6.03
C VAL A 288 15.19 -8.39 5.62
N ASP A 289 14.90 -7.41 6.47
CA ASP A 289 15.54 -6.09 6.42
C ASP A 289 16.34 -5.83 7.69
N ASP A 290 17.00 -4.67 7.77
CA ASP A 290 17.94 -4.31 8.84
C ASP A 290 17.35 -4.44 10.26
N ALA A 291 16.02 -4.39 10.41
CA ALA A 291 15.37 -4.39 11.71
C ALA A 291 14.41 -5.57 11.94
N ASN A 292 13.83 -6.16 10.89
CA ASN A 292 12.73 -7.12 11.02
C ASN A 292 12.70 -8.16 9.90
N SER A 293 12.05 -9.29 10.18
CA SER A 293 11.64 -10.26 9.16
C SER A 293 10.13 -10.17 8.89
N PHE A 294 9.73 -10.26 7.63
CA PHE A 294 8.33 -10.14 7.23
C PHE A 294 7.99 -10.91 5.94
N CYS A 295 6.69 -11.07 5.68
CA CYS A 295 6.16 -11.79 4.52
C CYS A 295 5.33 -10.83 3.66
N ARG A 296 5.70 -10.68 2.38
CA ARG A 296 4.92 -9.92 1.39
C ARG A 296 3.79 -10.75 0.79
N LEU A 297 3.97 -12.07 0.70
CA LEU A 297 3.06 -12.99 0.00
C LEU A 297 1.60 -12.82 0.45
N LEU A 298 1.32 -12.87 1.75
CA LEU A 298 -0.06 -12.78 2.24
C LEU A 298 -0.70 -11.42 1.96
N THR A 299 0.07 -10.34 2.07
CA THR A 299 -0.42 -9.00 1.73
C THR A 299 -0.70 -8.89 0.23
N ALA A 300 0.21 -9.38 -0.63
CA ALA A 300 0.02 -9.39 -2.07
C ALA A 300 -1.21 -10.23 -2.46
N ALA A 301 -1.36 -11.42 -1.90
CA ALA A 301 -2.51 -12.29 -2.15
C ALA A 301 -3.83 -11.63 -1.73
N ASN A 302 -3.84 -10.94 -0.58
CA ASN A 302 -5.01 -10.19 -0.12
C ASN A 302 -5.35 -9.01 -1.04
N LEU A 303 -4.35 -8.28 -1.54
CA LEU A 303 -4.54 -7.20 -2.50
C LEU A 303 -5.09 -7.74 -3.83
N CYS A 304 -4.56 -8.86 -4.33
CA CYS A 304 -5.05 -9.52 -5.54
C CYS A 304 -6.51 -9.97 -5.40
N ASP A 305 -6.87 -10.57 -4.24
CA ASP A 305 -8.24 -11.01 -3.94
C ASP A 305 -9.24 -9.85 -4.00
N VAL A 306 -8.83 -8.66 -3.57
CA VAL A 306 -9.66 -7.45 -3.60
C VAL A 306 -9.69 -6.82 -4.99
N GLU A 307 -8.54 -6.75 -5.66
CA GLU A 307 -8.40 -6.04 -6.92
C GLU A 307 -9.04 -6.76 -8.10
N TRP A 308 -8.87 -8.08 -8.18
CA TRP A 308 -9.31 -8.89 -9.32
C TRP A 308 -10.47 -9.82 -8.97
N GLY A 309 -10.91 -9.81 -7.71
CA GLY A 309 -11.83 -10.77 -7.13
C GLY A 309 -11.15 -12.12 -6.86
N THR A 310 -11.78 -12.96 -6.04
CA THR A 310 -11.35 -14.35 -5.95
C THR A 310 -11.58 -15.01 -7.32
N ALA A 311 -10.60 -15.75 -7.84
CA ALA A 311 -10.72 -16.48 -9.11
C ALA A 311 -11.87 -17.53 -9.14
N VAL A 312 -12.66 -17.62 -8.06
CA VAL A 312 -13.88 -18.42 -7.93
C VAL A 312 -15.12 -17.68 -8.47
N GLY A 313 -15.06 -16.36 -8.69
CA GLY A 313 -16.26 -15.53 -8.94
C GLY A 313 -16.43 -14.95 -10.35
N ARG A 314 -15.42 -14.97 -11.22
CA ARG A 314 -15.55 -14.45 -12.60
C ARG A 314 -16.20 -15.50 -13.51
N ARG A 315 -17.43 -15.94 -13.18
CA ARG A 315 -18.36 -16.38 -14.23
C ARG A 315 -18.49 -15.17 -15.14
N ARG A 316 -18.00 -15.29 -16.39
CA ARG A 316 -18.34 -14.38 -17.48
C ARG A 316 -19.85 -14.10 -17.35
N ARG A 317 -20.23 -12.88 -16.95
CA ARG A 317 -21.59 -12.42 -17.25
C ARG A 317 -21.66 -12.49 -18.76
N ASN A 318 -22.39 -13.47 -19.29
CA ASN A 318 -22.75 -13.45 -20.70
C ASN A 318 -23.34 -12.06 -20.98
N PRO A 319 -22.92 -11.38 -22.06
CA PRO A 319 -23.58 -10.15 -22.45
C PRO A 319 -25.06 -10.47 -22.60
N THR A 320 -25.89 -9.79 -21.80
CA THR A 320 -27.34 -9.81 -21.98
C THR A 320 -27.61 -9.43 -23.43
N PRO A 321 -28.40 -10.21 -24.19
CA PRO A 321 -28.71 -9.85 -25.57
C PRO A 321 -29.44 -8.51 -25.54
N SER A 322 -28.90 -7.56 -26.31
CA SER A 322 -29.52 -6.27 -26.59
C SER A 322 -30.95 -6.51 -27.07
N VAL A 323 -31.91 -6.01 -26.30
CA VAL A 323 -33.30 -5.92 -26.75
C VAL A 323 -33.30 -4.91 -27.90
N VAL A 324 -33.42 -5.42 -29.12
CA VAL A 324 -33.81 -4.64 -30.29
C VAL A 324 -35.21 -4.12 -29.96
N THR A 325 -35.32 -2.80 -29.81
CA THR A 325 -36.60 -2.11 -29.88
C THR A 325 -36.78 -1.76 -31.35
N ASP A 326 -37.67 -2.50 -32.01
CA ASP A 326 -38.25 -2.08 -33.27
C ASP A 326 -39.27 -0.98 -32.93
N ASP A 327 -39.01 0.23 -33.43
CA ASP A 327 -40.00 1.25 -33.80
C ASP A 327 -39.68 1.71 -35.22
#